data_AF-A0A2V7MFE2-F1
#
_entry.id   AF-A0A2V7MFE2-F1
#
_cell.length_a   1.000
_cell.length_b   1.000
_cell.length_c   1.000
_cell.angle_alpha   90.00
_cell.angle_beta   90.00
_cell.angle_gamma   90.00
#
_symmetry.space_group_name_H-M   'P 1'
#
loop_
_entity.id
_entity.type
_entity.pdbx_description
1 polymer ?
#
loop_
_entity_poly.entity_id
_entity_poly.type
_entity_poly.pdbx_seq_one_letter_code
_entity_poly.pdbx_strand_id
1 'polypeptide(L)'
;MPVVRRLLVPAIVCLATVGPLAGQGVHRGLDPENLDTSCAPCQDFYRYANGGWLARTELPPEYPSYGSFTELVERNNQTLRGIVDRLAAGAPATPKTTDQKLGAFYASCMDSARAERAGAQPLKNELDRIAAIASPADLARTLARGHHHGWDPLFNLNGTPDFKNSTSSIAAASQGGLGLPDRDYYLRSDSTARALRAAYVEYVSRTLALLGVAPAAADSEAQRILALETALARASLTRVERRDPNANYHKMPLAAADSVTPHLAWAALLRDAGAPATDSINIAQPRFFHAADSLMTAVPLGDWRAYLRWHFASHLAPWLSSPFVDASFQFQRALIGVKEQQPRWKRCLQAANAMMGDAIGQAYVKQTFTADARRRALRMVDDLIAALDEGVAHDRSHRQRLVQLVLQRHHVPGGDPPGAVLRSRGGRRGELRRHGRRDRPRDDPRLRRSGPPVRRRGQPARLVDPRRRPALQRARGARGETVRRLHRG
;
A
#
# COMPACT_ATOMS: atom_id res chain seq x y z
N MET A 1 25.07 47.14 68.39
CA MET A 1 25.60 45.75 68.38
C MET A 1 24.41 44.82 68.14
N PRO A 2 24.33 44.20 66.96
CA PRO A 2 24.66 42.78 66.88
C PRO A 2 25.47 42.39 65.62
N VAL A 3 25.95 41.17 65.69
CA VAL A 3 26.98 40.51 64.87
C VAL A 3 26.46 40.18 63.46
N VAL A 4 27.11 40.69 62.41
CA VAL A 4 26.90 40.26 61.02
C VAL A 4 27.85 39.11 60.71
N ARG A 5 27.35 37.88 60.78
CA ARG A 5 28.05 36.65 60.38
C ARG A 5 28.11 36.56 58.86
N ARG A 6 29.32 36.61 58.30
CA ARG A 6 29.59 36.25 56.90
C ARG A 6 29.46 34.74 56.75
N LEU A 7 28.46 34.27 55.99
CA LEU A 7 28.35 32.89 55.54
C LEU A 7 28.94 32.79 54.12
N LEU A 8 30.04 32.05 54.01
CA LEU A 8 30.59 31.54 52.75
C LEU A 8 29.62 30.50 52.18
N VAL A 9 29.05 30.78 51.01
CA VAL A 9 28.30 29.79 50.22
C VAL A 9 29.28 29.11 49.25
N PRO A 10 29.48 27.79 49.33
CA PRO A 10 30.30 27.08 48.35
C PRO A 10 29.52 26.91 47.04
N ALA A 11 30.17 27.27 45.93
CA ALA A 11 29.66 27.02 44.59
C ALA A 11 29.64 25.49 44.32
N ILE A 12 28.44 24.90 44.26
CA ILE A 12 28.24 23.53 43.81
C ILE A 12 28.33 23.54 42.28
N VAL A 13 29.47 23.07 41.75
CA VAL A 13 29.62 22.72 40.34
C VAL A 13 28.86 21.42 40.10
N CYS A 14 27.66 21.52 39.53
CA CYS A 14 26.94 20.36 38.99
C CYS A 14 27.69 19.84 37.75
N LEU A 15 28.59 18.87 37.94
CA LEU A 15 29.02 17.99 36.86
C LEU A 15 27.81 17.19 36.40
N ALA A 16 27.25 17.54 35.24
CA ALA A 16 26.32 16.69 34.52
C ALA A 16 27.08 15.43 34.10
N THR A 17 26.90 14.34 34.84
CA THR A 17 27.30 13.00 34.42
C THR A 17 26.43 12.63 33.23
N VAL A 18 26.98 12.80 32.02
CA VAL A 18 26.45 12.16 30.82
C VAL A 18 26.64 10.66 31.03
N GLY A 19 25.63 10.00 31.57
CA GLY A 19 25.59 8.55 31.63
C GLY A 19 25.72 7.98 30.21
N PRO A 20 26.54 6.95 29.98
CA PRO A 20 26.62 6.32 28.68
C PRO A 20 25.22 5.83 28.31
N LEU A 21 24.76 6.19 27.11
CA LEU A 21 23.62 5.53 26.46
C LEU A 21 23.84 4.03 26.59
N ALA A 22 22.87 3.34 27.21
CA ALA A 22 22.90 1.89 27.35
C ALA A 22 23.33 1.27 26.01
N GLY A 23 24.50 0.64 26.02
CA GLY A 23 25.06 -0.01 24.84
C GLY A 23 24.00 -0.94 24.27
N GLN A 24 23.74 -0.83 22.97
CA GLN A 24 22.98 -1.86 22.28
C GLN A 24 23.70 -3.18 22.55
N GLY A 25 23.03 -4.08 23.26
CA GLY A 25 23.58 -5.38 23.60
C GLY A 25 24.16 -6.06 22.36
N VAL A 26 25.18 -6.88 22.55
CA VAL A 26 25.77 -7.70 21.49
C VAL A 26 24.63 -8.45 20.79
N HIS A 27 24.25 -7.99 19.59
CA HIS A 27 23.27 -8.68 18.77
C HIS A 27 23.91 -10.01 18.35
N ARG A 28 23.57 -11.08 19.06
CA ARG A 28 23.84 -12.43 18.56
C ARG A 28 22.93 -12.64 17.34
N GLY A 29 23.51 -13.02 16.21
CA GLY A 29 22.76 -13.24 14.97
C GLY A 29 21.70 -14.35 15.11
N LEU A 30 21.89 -15.25 16.06
CA LEU A 30 20.92 -16.22 16.54
C LEU A 30 20.73 -16.02 18.04
N ASP A 31 19.48 -16.02 18.47
CA ASP A 31 19.11 -16.04 19.88
C ASP A 31 18.89 -17.50 20.32
N PRO A 32 19.79 -18.09 21.13
CA PRO A 32 19.66 -19.48 21.56
C PRO A 32 18.38 -19.75 22.35
N GLU A 33 17.79 -18.73 22.98
CA GLU A 33 16.54 -18.88 23.72
C GLU A 33 15.35 -19.17 22.79
N ASN A 34 15.43 -18.82 21.49
CA ASN A 34 14.39 -19.17 20.52
C ASN A 34 14.33 -20.68 20.23
N LEU A 35 15.42 -21.40 20.45
CA LEU A 35 15.53 -22.81 20.08
C LEU A 35 14.74 -23.70 21.05
N ASP A 36 14.18 -24.78 20.52
CA ASP A 36 13.70 -25.93 21.29
C ASP A 36 14.55 -27.15 20.92
N THR A 37 15.56 -27.42 21.75
CA THR A 37 16.50 -28.53 21.53
C THR A 37 15.92 -29.91 21.86
N SER A 38 14.68 -29.99 22.34
CA SER A 38 13.98 -31.27 22.51
C SER A 38 13.45 -31.82 21.18
N CYS A 39 13.27 -30.94 20.18
CA CYS A 39 12.87 -31.31 18.82
C CYS A 39 14.10 -31.55 17.93
N ALA A 40 14.12 -32.63 17.16
CA ALA A 40 15.21 -32.87 16.22
C ALA A 40 15.08 -31.92 15.00
N PRO A 41 16.15 -31.19 14.60
CA PRO A 41 16.09 -30.23 13.50
C PRO A 41 15.72 -30.86 12.15
N CYS A 42 16.05 -32.14 11.94
CA CYS A 42 15.72 -32.86 10.71
C CYS A 42 14.26 -33.36 10.65
N GLN A 43 13.52 -33.32 11.77
CA GLN A 43 12.12 -33.74 11.83
C GLN A 43 11.19 -32.53 11.69
N ASP A 44 11.44 -31.48 12.46
CA ASP A 44 10.72 -30.20 12.36
C ASP A 44 11.67 -29.06 12.67
N PHE A 45 12.31 -28.53 11.61
CA PHE A 45 13.25 -27.43 11.76
C PHE A 45 12.57 -26.15 12.29
N TYR A 46 11.27 -25.96 12.03
CA TYR A 46 10.56 -24.78 12.52
C TYR A 46 10.37 -24.85 14.03
N ARG A 47 9.97 -26.01 14.56
CA ARG A 47 9.89 -26.24 16.02
C ARG A 47 11.26 -26.18 16.67
N TYR A 48 12.27 -26.83 16.10
CA TYR A 48 13.64 -26.72 16.62
C TYR A 48 14.13 -25.26 16.69
N ALA A 49 13.95 -24.48 15.62
CA ALA A 49 14.49 -23.13 15.53
C ALA A 49 13.67 -22.08 16.32
N ASN A 50 12.37 -22.29 16.52
CA ASN A 50 11.46 -21.28 17.09
C ASN A 50 10.66 -21.77 18.31
N GLY A 51 10.80 -23.02 18.72
CA GLY A 51 9.94 -23.64 19.74
C GLY A 51 10.01 -22.94 21.09
N GLY A 52 11.20 -22.49 21.50
CA GLY A 52 11.36 -21.67 22.69
C GLY A 52 10.61 -20.34 22.57
N TRP A 53 10.63 -19.69 21.39
CA TRP A 53 9.91 -18.43 21.17
C TRP A 53 8.40 -18.63 21.17
N LEU A 54 7.92 -19.71 20.54
CA LEU A 54 6.51 -20.07 20.52
C LEU A 54 5.96 -20.38 21.92
N ALA A 55 6.77 -20.99 22.77
CA ALA A 55 6.37 -21.34 24.13
C ALA A 55 6.21 -20.12 25.05
N ARG A 56 7.02 -19.07 24.85
CA ARG A 56 7.03 -17.88 25.72
C ARG A 56 6.26 -16.68 25.18
N THR A 57 5.95 -16.66 23.89
CA THR A 57 5.34 -15.48 23.26
C THR A 57 3.83 -15.60 23.20
N GLU A 58 3.16 -14.65 23.85
CA GLU A 58 1.71 -14.49 23.73
C GLU A 58 1.35 -13.62 22.52
N LEU A 59 0.26 -13.95 21.84
CA LEU A 59 -0.30 -13.13 20.76
C LEU A 59 -0.94 -11.88 21.37
N PRO A 60 -0.40 -10.66 21.16
CA PRO A 60 -1.02 -9.46 21.71
C PRO A 60 -2.42 -9.26 21.09
N PRO A 61 -3.40 -8.83 21.89
CA PRO A 61 -4.81 -8.89 21.51
C PRO A 61 -5.17 -8.01 20.30
N GLU A 62 -4.35 -7.01 19.98
CA GLU A 62 -4.54 -6.12 18.83
C GLU A 62 -3.93 -6.64 17.51
N TYR A 63 -3.43 -7.88 17.50
CA TYR A 63 -2.91 -8.55 16.30
C TYR A 63 -3.62 -9.88 16.02
N PRO A 64 -3.87 -10.20 14.73
CA PRO A 64 -4.34 -11.52 14.32
C PRO A 64 -3.19 -12.54 14.20
N SER A 65 -1.94 -12.07 14.15
CA SER A 65 -0.72 -12.88 14.05
C SER A 65 0.46 -12.08 14.57
N TYR A 66 1.41 -12.73 15.24
CA TYR A 66 2.60 -12.09 15.79
C TYR A 66 3.85 -12.90 15.48
N GLY A 67 4.97 -12.21 15.29
CA GLY A 67 6.25 -12.81 14.87
C GLY A 67 7.32 -11.75 14.70
N SER A 68 8.53 -12.18 14.34
CA SER A 68 9.73 -11.33 14.24
C SER A 68 9.55 -10.08 13.36
N PHE A 69 8.81 -10.19 12.25
CA PHE A 69 8.49 -9.04 11.40
C PHE A 69 7.59 -8.02 12.11
N THR A 70 6.59 -8.49 12.87
CA THR A 70 5.71 -7.60 13.65
C THR A 70 6.48 -6.96 14.80
N GLU A 71 7.35 -7.70 15.49
CA GLU A 71 8.24 -7.14 16.52
C GLU A 71 9.14 -6.02 15.96
N LEU A 72 9.71 -6.23 14.78
CA LEU A 72 10.51 -5.20 14.10
C LEU A 72 9.66 -3.97 13.75
N VAL A 73 8.46 -4.17 13.22
CA VAL A 73 7.52 -3.07 12.94
C VAL A 73 7.16 -2.32 14.23
N GLU A 74 6.94 -2.99 15.35
CA GLU A 74 6.63 -2.35 16.62
C GLU A 74 7.80 -1.54 17.17
N ARG A 75 9.02 -2.07 17.11
CA ARG A 75 10.24 -1.31 17.46
C ARG A 75 10.39 -0.07 16.58
N ASN A 76 10.14 -0.19 15.28
CA ASN A 76 10.17 0.94 14.35
C ASN A 76 9.05 1.94 14.66
N ASN A 77 7.84 1.48 14.98
CA ASN A 77 6.70 2.32 15.33
C ASN A 77 7.01 3.19 16.55
N GLN A 78 7.75 2.71 17.55
CA GLN A 78 8.15 3.55 18.69
C GLN A 78 9.08 4.70 18.27
N THR A 79 10.06 4.42 17.40
CA THR A 79 10.94 5.48 16.86
C THR A 79 10.15 6.48 16.03
N LEU A 80 9.30 5.99 15.13
CA LEU A 80 8.46 6.81 14.28
C LEU A 80 7.47 7.65 15.08
N ARG A 81 6.86 7.08 16.13
CA ARG A 81 5.99 7.79 17.06
C ARG A 81 6.70 8.99 17.67
N GLY A 82 7.93 8.80 18.17
CA GLY A 82 8.72 9.91 18.72
C GLY A 82 8.99 11.01 17.69
N ILE A 83 9.18 10.66 16.41
CA ILE A 83 9.34 11.64 15.33
C ILE A 83 8.04 12.41 15.10
N VAL A 84 6.92 11.71 14.88
CA VAL A 84 5.65 12.38 14.53
C VAL A 84 5.04 13.15 15.69
N ASP A 85 5.22 12.69 16.95
CA ASP A 85 4.79 13.43 18.14
C ASP A 85 5.53 14.78 18.25
N ARG A 86 6.85 14.81 17.99
CA ARG A 86 7.63 16.06 17.94
C ARG A 86 7.19 16.98 16.80
N LEU A 87 6.99 16.44 15.61
CA LEU A 87 6.56 17.23 14.45
C LEU A 87 5.15 17.81 14.65
N ALA A 88 4.25 17.05 15.28
CA ALA A 88 2.90 17.48 15.59
C ALA A 88 2.86 18.61 16.62
N ALA A 89 3.70 18.53 17.67
CA ALA A 89 3.76 19.56 18.70
C ALA A 89 4.16 20.95 18.16
N GLY A 90 4.95 21.00 17.09
CA GLY A 90 5.39 22.24 16.43
C GLY A 90 4.65 22.58 15.12
N ALA A 91 3.57 21.86 14.79
CA ALA A 91 2.90 22.02 13.50
C ALA A 91 2.13 23.35 13.44
N PRO A 92 2.42 24.24 12.47
CA PRO A 92 1.67 25.47 12.31
C PRO A 92 0.28 25.20 11.71
N ALA A 93 -0.65 26.12 11.92
CA ALA A 93 -2.00 26.05 11.34
C ALA A 93 -2.00 25.96 9.80
N THR A 94 -0.96 26.49 9.14
CA THR A 94 -0.77 26.41 7.69
C THR A 94 0.60 25.78 7.39
N PRO A 95 0.68 24.45 7.28
CA PRO A 95 1.94 23.75 7.07
C PRO A 95 2.47 23.96 5.65
N LYS A 96 3.72 24.44 5.55
CA LYS A 96 4.38 24.75 4.27
C LYS A 96 5.42 23.70 3.89
N THR A 97 6.22 23.24 4.85
CA THR A 97 7.25 22.22 4.62
C THR A 97 6.68 20.80 4.72
N THR A 98 7.42 19.83 4.20
CA THR A 98 7.06 18.40 4.28
C THR A 98 6.86 17.94 5.73
N ASP A 99 7.79 18.30 6.62
CA ASP A 99 7.75 17.93 8.04
C ASP A 99 6.57 18.59 8.77
N GLN A 100 6.27 19.86 8.46
CA GLN A 100 5.10 20.54 9.00
C GLN A 100 3.80 19.88 8.55
N LYS A 101 3.71 19.44 7.28
CA LYS A 101 2.54 18.73 6.75
C LYS A 101 2.37 17.36 7.42
N LEU A 102 3.47 16.64 7.63
CA LEU A 102 3.46 15.35 8.32
C LEU A 102 2.99 15.51 9.77
N GLY A 103 3.54 16.48 10.51
CA GLY A 103 3.12 16.81 11.87
C GLY A 103 1.64 17.21 11.94
N ALA A 104 1.19 18.11 11.05
CA ALA A 104 -0.21 18.55 10.98
C ALA A 104 -1.16 17.40 10.61
N PHE A 105 -0.79 16.53 9.67
CA PHE A 105 -1.58 15.36 9.30
C PHE A 105 -1.76 14.42 10.49
N TYR A 106 -0.66 14.04 11.16
CA TYR A 106 -0.72 13.16 12.32
C TYR A 106 -1.52 13.79 13.48
N ALA A 107 -1.30 15.07 13.78
CA ALA A 107 -2.07 15.81 14.79
C ALA A 107 -3.58 15.81 14.48
N SER A 108 -3.96 16.01 13.22
CA SER A 108 -5.36 16.00 12.79
C SER A 108 -6.04 14.65 13.01
N CYS A 109 -5.31 13.56 12.81
CA CYS A 109 -5.81 12.21 13.07
C CYS A 109 -5.93 11.94 14.58
N MET A 110 -4.98 12.47 15.38
CA MET A 110 -4.95 12.27 16.83
C MET A 110 -6.07 13.02 17.58
N ASP A 111 -6.62 14.10 17.02
CA ASP A 111 -7.72 14.88 17.61
C ASP A 111 -9.06 14.13 17.59
N SER A 112 -9.23 13.23 18.55
CA SER A 112 -10.47 12.46 18.75
C SER A 112 -11.66 13.34 19.08
N ALA A 113 -11.46 14.37 19.91
CA ALA A 113 -12.54 15.25 20.34
C ALA A 113 -13.18 15.98 19.14
N ARG A 114 -12.37 16.41 18.16
CA ARG A 114 -12.89 17.00 16.92
C ARG A 114 -13.61 15.96 16.06
N ALA A 115 -13.10 14.74 15.95
CA ALA A 115 -13.78 13.67 15.22
C ALA A 115 -15.15 13.34 15.83
N GLU A 116 -15.24 13.25 17.16
CA GLU A 116 -16.52 13.03 17.87
C GLU A 116 -17.52 14.15 17.62
N ARG A 117 -17.10 15.41 17.75
CA ARG A 117 -17.97 16.57 17.47
C ARG A 117 -18.43 16.63 16.02
N ALA A 118 -17.58 16.22 15.08
CA ALA A 118 -17.92 16.26 13.66
C ALA A 118 -18.89 15.13 13.27
N GLY A 119 -18.83 13.97 13.93
CA GLY A 119 -19.68 12.83 13.59
C GLY A 119 -19.58 12.46 12.11
N ALA A 120 -20.73 12.31 11.45
CA ALA A 120 -20.83 12.05 10.02
C ALA A 120 -20.84 13.32 9.14
N GLN A 121 -20.84 14.53 9.72
CA GLN A 121 -20.98 15.79 8.97
C GLN A 121 -19.98 15.96 7.81
N PRO A 122 -18.69 15.56 7.95
CA PRO A 122 -17.73 15.65 6.83
C PRO A 122 -18.15 14.88 5.58
N LEU A 123 -19.03 13.88 5.70
CA LEU A 123 -19.52 13.08 4.57
C LEU A 123 -20.62 13.76 3.77
N LYS A 124 -21.31 14.74 4.35
CA LYS A 124 -22.59 15.25 3.86
C LYS A 124 -22.58 15.61 2.37
N ASN A 125 -21.58 16.39 1.94
CA ASN A 125 -21.54 16.89 0.57
C ASN A 125 -21.43 15.78 -0.48
N GLU A 126 -20.76 14.67 -0.18
CA GLU A 126 -20.66 13.54 -1.11
C GLU A 126 -21.91 12.66 -1.03
N LEU A 127 -22.47 12.49 0.17
CA LEU A 127 -23.75 11.78 0.36
C LEU A 127 -24.90 12.48 -0.36
N ASP A 128 -24.97 13.81 -0.34
CA ASP A 128 -25.96 14.58 -1.09
C ASP A 128 -25.81 14.36 -2.60
N ARG A 129 -24.58 14.25 -3.11
CA ARG A 129 -24.31 13.95 -4.54
C ARG A 129 -24.74 12.53 -4.90
N ILE A 130 -24.42 11.56 -4.05
CA ILE A 130 -24.87 10.18 -4.23
C ILE A 130 -26.40 10.11 -4.23
N ALA A 131 -27.07 10.82 -3.31
CA ALA A 131 -28.53 10.86 -3.25
C ALA A 131 -29.16 11.43 -4.53
N ALA A 132 -28.49 12.37 -5.19
CA ALA A 132 -28.94 13.01 -6.42
C ALA A 132 -28.78 12.18 -7.71
N ILE A 133 -28.22 10.96 -7.64
CA ILE A 133 -28.09 10.08 -8.82
C ILE A 133 -29.49 9.74 -9.35
N ALA A 134 -29.79 10.16 -10.59
CA ALA A 134 -31.08 9.96 -11.24
C ALA A 134 -30.98 9.19 -12.58
N SER A 135 -29.77 8.87 -13.02
CA SER A 135 -29.52 8.16 -14.28
C SER A 135 -28.24 7.32 -14.22
N PRO A 136 -28.05 6.34 -15.12
CA PRO A 136 -26.77 5.64 -15.29
C PRO A 136 -25.61 6.59 -15.59
N ALA A 137 -25.86 7.71 -16.27
CA ALA A 137 -24.85 8.74 -16.52
C ALA A 137 -24.43 9.49 -15.24
N ASP A 138 -25.36 9.76 -14.31
CA ASP A 138 -25.03 10.30 -12.99
C ASP A 138 -24.21 9.31 -12.17
N LEU A 139 -24.54 8.01 -12.27
CA LEU A 139 -23.78 6.94 -11.64
C LEU A 139 -22.33 6.94 -12.16
N ALA A 140 -22.12 6.91 -13.48
CA ALA A 140 -20.78 6.95 -14.08
C ALA A 140 -19.97 8.19 -13.65
N ARG A 141 -20.60 9.37 -13.60
CA ARG A 141 -19.96 10.60 -13.07
C ARG A 141 -19.57 10.48 -11.59
N THR A 142 -20.41 9.84 -10.79
CA THR A 142 -20.12 9.60 -9.37
C THR A 142 -18.97 8.61 -9.20
N LEU A 143 -18.90 7.58 -10.05
CA LEU A 143 -17.77 6.65 -10.08
C LEU A 143 -16.45 7.37 -10.41
N ALA A 144 -16.46 8.22 -11.45
CA ALA A 144 -15.31 9.03 -11.84
C ALA A 144 -14.83 9.94 -10.70
N ARG A 145 -15.77 10.64 -10.04
CA ARG A 145 -15.50 11.47 -8.85
C ARG A 145 -14.90 10.64 -7.72
N GLY A 146 -15.39 9.42 -7.51
CA GLY A 146 -14.87 8.54 -6.47
C GLY A 146 -13.43 8.13 -6.71
N HIS A 147 -13.05 7.86 -7.96
CA HIS A 147 -11.66 7.68 -8.35
C HIS A 147 -10.81 8.94 -8.16
N HIS A 148 -11.35 10.11 -8.51
CA HIS A 148 -10.65 11.38 -8.31
C HIS A 148 -10.32 11.64 -6.83
N HIS A 149 -11.25 11.27 -5.94
CA HIS A 149 -11.10 11.45 -4.49
C HIS A 149 -10.49 10.23 -3.76
N GLY A 150 -10.16 9.16 -4.47
CA GLY A 150 -9.39 8.02 -3.95
C GLY A 150 -10.18 7.04 -3.08
N TRP A 151 -11.51 6.96 -3.25
CA TRP A 151 -12.34 5.93 -2.58
C TRP A 151 -12.82 4.81 -3.53
N ASP A 152 -12.46 4.90 -4.82
CA ASP A 152 -12.49 3.81 -5.82
C ASP A 152 -13.75 2.91 -5.82
N PRO A 153 -14.94 3.46 -6.11
CA PRO A 153 -16.16 2.67 -6.19
C PRO A 153 -16.19 1.71 -7.39
N LEU A 154 -16.91 0.59 -7.23
CA LEU A 154 -17.24 -0.42 -8.25
C LEU A 154 -16.06 -1.20 -8.85
N PHE A 155 -14.96 -0.56 -9.18
CA PHE A 155 -13.76 -1.18 -9.75
C PHE A 155 -12.50 -0.43 -9.32
N ASN A 156 -11.33 -0.99 -9.63
CA ASN A 156 -10.06 -0.32 -9.38
C ASN A 156 -9.60 0.39 -10.67
N LEU A 157 -9.16 1.64 -10.58
CA LEU A 157 -8.62 2.41 -11.69
C LEU A 157 -7.27 3.02 -11.31
N ASN A 158 -6.21 2.74 -12.07
CA ASN A 158 -4.89 3.30 -11.79
C ASN A 158 -4.01 3.43 -13.03
N GLY A 159 -2.96 4.25 -12.92
CA GLY A 159 -1.87 4.28 -13.88
C GLY A 159 -0.82 3.23 -13.52
N THR A 160 -0.50 2.34 -14.46
CA THR A 160 0.53 1.29 -14.29
C THR A 160 1.51 1.30 -15.45
N PRO A 161 2.73 0.74 -15.31
CA PRO A 161 3.56 0.45 -16.47
C PRO A 161 2.83 -0.47 -17.44
N ASP A 162 2.89 -0.20 -18.74
CA ASP A 162 2.31 -1.08 -19.75
C ASP A 162 3.11 -2.40 -19.79
N PHE A 163 2.43 -3.54 -19.57
CA PHE A 163 3.09 -4.86 -19.47
C PHE A 163 3.83 -5.23 -20.76
N LYS A 164 3.35 -4.78 -21.92
CA LYS A 164 4.00 -5.02 -23.22
C LYS A 164 4.87 -3.85 -23.67
N ASN A 165 4.89 -2.74 -22.93
CA ASN A 165 5.81 -1.62 -23.15
C ASN A 165 6.19 -0.95 -21.81
N SER A 166 7.18 -1.51 -21.12
CA SER A 166 7.62 -1.04 -19.80
C SER A 166 8.20 0.39 -19.76
N THR A 167 8.36 1.05 -20.91
CA THR A 167 8.78 2.46 -21.01
C THR A 167 7.61 3.44 -20.99
N SER A 168 6.37 2.94 -21.11
CA SER A 168 5.14 3.72 -21.07
C SER A 168 4.31 3.40 -19.84
N SER A 169 3.49 4.36 -19.42
CA SER A 169 2.37 4.10 -18.51
C SER A 169 1.08 3.92 -19.31
N ILE A 170 0.11 3.22 -18.72
CA ILE A 170 -1.22 2.99 -19.26
C ILE A 170 -2.25 3.12 -18.14
N ALA A 171 -3.43 3.64 -18.47
CA ALA A 171 -4.59 3.53 -17.59
C ALA A 171 -5.05 2.06 -17.54
N ALA A 172 -5.22 1.51 -16.35
CA ALA A 172 -5.68 0.14 -16.16
C ALA A 172 -6.89 0.13 -15.24
N ALA A 173 -7.96 -0.52 -15.70
CA ALA A 173 -9.15 -0.80 -14.91
C ALA A 173 -9.21 -2.29 -14.57
N SER A 174 -9.51 -2.64 -13.32
CA SER A 174 -9.60 -4.04 -12.88
C SER A 174 -10.74 -4.25 -11.89
N GLN A 175 -11.25 -5.48 -11.81
CA GLN A 175 -12.35 -5.88 -10.92
C GLN A 175 -12.14 -5.38 -9.49
N GLY A 176 -13.23 -4.96 -8.85
CA GLY A 176 -13.25 -4.39 -7.52
C GLY A 176 -14.68 -4.29 -7.00
N GLY A 177 -14.94 -3.29 -6.17
CA GLY A 177 -16.31 -2.96 -5.74
C GLY A 177 -16.95 -3.96 -4.76
N LEU A 178 -16.16 -4.80 -4.11
CA LEU A 178 -16.63 -5.75 -3.09
C LEU A 178 -16.23 -5.23 -1.70
N GLY A 179 -17.10 -5.37 -0.69
CA GLY A 179 -16.75 -5.06 0.69
C GLY A 179 -16.12 -6.21 1.48
N LEU A 180 -16.28 -7.47 1.02
CA LEU A 180 -15.53 -8.62 1.54
C LEU A 180 -14.19 -8.76 0.78
N PRO A 181 -13.13 -9.32 1.41
CA PRO A 181 -11.78 -9.31 0.83
C PRO A 181 -11.58 -10.10 -0.47
N ASP A 182 -12.49 -11.02 -0.78
CA ASP A 182 -12.40 -11.87 -1.96
C ASP A 182 -13.80 -12.31 -2.43
N ARG A 183 -13.93 -12.56 -3.74
CA ARG A 183 -15.18 -13.06 -4.35
C ARG A 183 -15.66 -14.36 -3.71
N ASP A 184 -14.75 -15.22 -3.26
CA ASP A 184 -15.12 -16.54 -2.76
C ASP A 184 -15.91 -16.46 -1.44
N TYR A 185 -15.76 -15.37 -0.67
CA TYR A 185 -16.61 -15.13 0.52
C TYR A 185 -18.08 -14.87 0.17
N TYR A 186 -18.40 -14.47 -1.05
CA TYR A 186 -19.80 -14.34 -1.50
C TYR A 186 -20.37 -15.66 -2.01
N LEU A 187 -19.52 -16.52 -2.58
CA LEU A 187 -19.96 -17.67 -3.38
C LEU A 187 -19.90 -18.99 -2.62
N ARG A 188 -18.99 -19.11 -1.67
CA ARG A 188 -18.85 -20.34 -0.87
C ARG A 188 -20.03 -20.52 0.08
N SER A 189 -20.42 -21.78 0.24
CA SER A 189 -21.55 -22.19 1.08
C SER A 189 -21.12 -22.84 2.41
N ASP A 190 -19.85 -22.77 2.81
CA ASP A 190 -19.44 -23.25 4.14
C ASP A 190 -19.86 -22.30 5.27
N SER A 191 -19.76 -22.79 6.51
CA SER A 191 -20.15 -22.05 7.71
C SER A 191 -19.37 -20.74 7.89
N THR A 192 -18.07 -20.73 7.59
CA THR A 192 -17.23 -19.53 7.69
C THR A 192 -17.70 -18.45 6.72
N ALA A 193 -17.93 -18.80 5.45
CA ALA A 193 -18.42 -17.85 4.46
C ALA A 193 -19.82 -17.31 4.80
N ARG A 194 -20.73 -18.16 5.31
CA ARG A 194 -22.05 -17.71 5.79
C ARG A 194 -21.95 -16.75 6.97
N ALA A 195 -21.13 -17.08 7.98
CA ALA A 195 -20.95 -16.24 9.16
C ALA A 195 -20.36 -14.88 8.80
N LEU A 196 -19.38 -14.84 7.88
CA LEU A 196 -18.80 -13.58 7.41
C LEU A 196 -19.78 -12.73 6.60
N ARG A 197 -20.62 -13.33 5.76
CA ARG A 197 -21.68 -12.59 5.07
C ARG A 197 -22.70 -12.01 6.05
N ALA A 198 -23.05 -12.74 7.11
CA ALA A 198 -23.94 -12.23 8.15
C ALA A 198 -23.32 -11.04 8.89
N ALA A 199 -22.07 -11.16 9.34
CA ALA A 199 -21.33 -10.07 9.98
C ALA A 199 -21.16 -8.85 9.05
N TYR A 200 -20.98 -9.09 7.75
CA TYR A 200 -20.90 -8.03 6.75
C TYR A 200 -22.22 -7.27 6.59
N VAL A 201 -23.35 -7.98 6.47
CA VAL A 201 -24.68 -7.36 6.40
C VAL A 201 -24.96 -6.54 7.65
N GLU A 202 -24.61 -7.05 8.84
CA GLU A 202 -24.75 -6.31 10.09
C GLU A 202 -23.93 -5.02 10.07
N TYR A 203 -22.68 -5.08 9.59
CA TYR A 203 -21.81 -3.91 9.48
C TYR A 203 -22.37 -2.86 8.48
N VAL A 204 -22.86 -3.32 7.33
CA VAL A 204 -23.50 -2.47 6.32
C VAL A 204 -24.73 -1.78 6.93
N SER A 205 -25.64 -2.55 7.53
CA SER A 205 -26.87 -2.03 8.14
C SER A 205 -26.56 -1.03 9.24
N ARG A 206 -25.68 -1.36 10.18
CA ARG A 206 -25.29 -0.47 11.28
C ARG A 206 -24.72 0.85 10.77
N THR A 207 -23.90 0.80 9.71
CA THR A 207 -23.33 2.03 9.14
C THR A 207 -24.37 2.87 8.43
N LEU A 208 -25.30 2.25 7.68
CA LEU A 208 -26.42 2.97 7.07
C LEU A 208 -27.32 3.61 8.15
N ALA A 209 -27.57 2.92 9.26
CA ALA A 209 -28.30 3.48 10.40
C ALA A 209 -27.58 4.69 11.01
N LEU A 210 -26.25 4.64 11.15
CA LEU A 210 -25.44 5.79 11.60
C LEU A 210 -25.48 6.99 10.65
N LEU A 211 -25.83 6.77 9.38
CA LEU A 211 -26.08 7.83 8.40
C LEU A 211 -27.53 8.35 8.42
N GLY A 212 -28.37 7.86 9.31
CA GLY A 212 -29.76 8.29 9.48
C GLY A 212 -30.79 7.48 8.69
N VAL A 213 -30.42 6.33 8.13
CA VAL A 213 -31.40 5.40 7.53
C VAL A 213 -32.19 4.70 8.63
N ALA A 214 -33.51 4.64 8.50
CA ALA A 214 -34.35 3.92 9.46
C ALA A 214 -33.90 2.45 9.57
N PRO A 215 -33.85 1.84 10.78
CA PRO A 215 -33.26 0.51 10.98
C PRO A 215 -33.77 -0.58 10.01
N ALA A 216 -35.08 -0.71 9.84
CA ALA A 216 -35.66 -1.70 8.92
C ALA A 216 -35.27 -1.45 7.45
N ALA A 217 -35.16 -0.17 7.05
CA ALA A 217 -34.70 0.18 5.72
C ALA A 217 -33.19 -0.09 5.55
N ALA A 218 -32.39 0.14 6.59
CA ALA A 218 -30.96 -0.15 6.62
C ALA A 218 -30.68 -1.65 6.47
N ASP A 219 -31.42 -2.51 7.18
CA ASP A 219 -31.33 -3.97 7.05
C ASP A 219 -31.69 -4.43 5.63
N SER A 220 -32.76 -3.86 5.08
CA SER A 220 -33.22 -4.17 3.73
C SER A 220 -32.22 -3.70 2.66
N GLU A 221 -31.67 -2.48 2.79
CA GLU A 221 -30.60 -1.96 1.92
C GLU A 221 -29.34 -2.83 2.02
N ALA A 222 -28.94 -3.27 3.22
CA ALA A 222 -27.77 -4.11 3.42
C ALA A 222 -27.87 -5.46 2.68
N GLN A 223 -29.05 -6.08 2.67
CA GLN A 223 -29.28 -7.31 1.90
C GLN A 223 -29.20 -7.07 0.38
N ARG A 224 -29.75 -5.95 -0.11
CA ARG A 224 -29.66 -5.60 -1.54
C ARG A 224 -28.23 -5.27 -1.96
N ILE A 225 -27.45 -4.62 -1.10
CA ILE A 225 -26.02 -4.38 -1.30
C ILE A 225 -25.26 -5.71 -1.39
N LEU A 226 -25.50 -6.64 -0.45
CA LEU A 226 -24.89 -7.98 -0.51
C LEU A 226 -25.27 -8.70 -1.82
N ALA A 227 -26.51 -8.60 -2.28
CA ALA A 227 -26.96 -9.21 -3.53
C ALA A 227 -26.25 -8.62 -4.76
N LEU A 228 -26.13 -7.28 -4.83
CA LEU A 228 -25.41 -6.58 -5.88
C LEU A 228 -23.93 -6.97 -5.91
N GLU A 229 -23.26 -6.94 -4.76
CA GLU A 229 -21.87 -7.37 -4.64
C GLU A 229 -21.68 -8.85 -4.97
N THR A 230 -22.65 -9.71 -4.65
CA THR A 230 -22.63 -11.12 -5.04
C THR A 230 -22.68 -11.29 -6.56
N ALA A 231 -23.46 -10.47 -7.28
CA ALA A 231 -23.48 -10.47 -8.74
C ALA A 231 -22.11 -10.06 -9.33
N LEU A 232 -21.48 -9.01 -8.76
CA LEU A 232 -20.13 -8.58 -9.13
C LEU A 232 -19.07 -9.67 -8.83
N ALA A 233 -19.19 -10.36 -7.70
CA ALA A 233 -18.31 -11.46 -7.29
C ALA A 233 -18.42 -12.66 -8.25
N ARG A 234 -19.61 -12.98 -8.75
CA ARG A 234 -19.79 -14.04 -9.76
C ARG A 234 -19.05 -13.74 -11.07
N ALA A 235 -19.08 -12.49 -11.51
CA ALA A 235 -18.41 -12.05 -12.74
C ALA A 235 -16.88 -11.90 -12.59
N SER A 236 -16.42 -11.66 -11.37
CA SER A 236 -15.00 -11.56 -11.00
C SER A 236 -14.22 -12.85 -11.27
N LEU A 237 -12.95 -12.72 -11.67
CA LEU A 237 -12.00 -13.83 -11.74
C LEU A 237 -11.52 -14.23 -10.34
N THR A 238 -11.19 -15.52 -10.18
CA THR A 238 -10.53 -16.08 -9.00
C THR A 238 -9.11 -15.55 -8.84
N ARG A 239 -8.54 -15.70 -7.63
CA ARG A 239 -7.13 -15.36 -7.38
C ARG A 239 -6.15 -16.16 -8.24
N VAL A 240 -6.52 -17.39 -8.61
CA VAL A 240 -5.68 -18.27 -9.44
C VAL A 240 -5.65 -17.75 -10.88
N GLU A 241 -6.81 -17.48 -11.47
CA GLU A 241 -6.91 -16.92 -12.83
C GLU A 241 -6.21 -15.56 -12.93
N ARG A 242 -6.28 -14.74 -11.87
CA ARG A 242 -5.60 -13.42 -11.80
C ARG A 242 -4.07 -13.50 -11.76
N ARG A 243 -3.47 -14.68 -11.60
CA ARG A 243 -2.00 -14.86 -11.63
C ARG A 243 -1.46 -14.97 -13.05
N ASP A 244 -2.29 -15.23 -14.05
CA ASP A 244 -1.87 -15.20 -15.45
C ASP A 244 -1.82 -13.74 -15.96
N PRO A 245 -0.64 -13.17 -16.24
CA PRO A 245 -0.54 -11.80 -16.72
C PRO A 245 -1.23 -11.58 -18.08
N ASN A 246 -1.33 -12.61 -18.93
CA ASN A 246 -1.99 -12.49 -20.24
C ASN A 246 -3.51 -12.40 -20.08
N ALA A 247 -4.08 -13.19 -19.17
CA ALA A 247 -5.50 -13.10 -18.81
C ALA A 247 -5.90 -11.76 -18.16
N ASN A 248 -4.94 -10.89 -17.84
CA ASN A 248 -5.16 -9.59 -17.21
C ASN A 248 -4.70 -8.40 -18.10
N TYR A 249 -4.37 -8.66 -19.37
CA TYR A 249 -3.90 -7.64 -20.32
C TYR A 249 -4.77 -7.62 -21.58
N HIS A 250 -5.75 -6.72 -21.59
CA HIS A 250 -6.60 -6.40 -22.72
C HIS A 250 -6.54 -4.88 -22.99
N LYS A 251 -5.42 -4.44 -23.54
CA LYS A 251 -5.26 -3.07 -24.03
C LYS A 251 -6.15 -2.84 -25.24
N MET A 252 -6.95 -1.78 -25.21
CA MET A 252 -7.85 -1.41 -26.29
C MET A 252 -7.99 0.12 -26.41
N PRO A 253 -8.36 0.65 -27.58
CA PRO A 253 -8.76 2.05 -27.73
C PRO A 253 -9.97 2.38 -26.85
N LEU A 254 -10.09 3.63 -26.39
CA LEU A 254 -11.24 4.03 -25.54
C LEU A 254 -12.58 3.77 -26.22
N ALA A 255 -12.70 4.02 -27.52
CA ALA A 255 -13.92 3.74 -28.27
C ALA A 255 -14.31 2.25 -28.25
N ALA A 256 -13.33 1.33 -28.29
CA ALA A 256 -13.59 -0.10 -28.17
C ALA A 256 -13.99 -0.48 -26.74
N ALA A 257 -13.44 0.18 -25.73
CA ALA A 257 -13.85 0.00 -24.35
C ALA A 257 -15.30 0.49 -24.12
N ASP A 258 -15.68 1.60 -24.73
CA ASP A 258 -17.06 2.12 -24.70
C ASP A 258 -18.04 1.16 -25.38
N SER A 259 -17.63 0.42 -26.42
CA SER A 259 -18.48 -0.64 -26.99
C SER A 259 -18.72 -1.82 -26.04
N VAL A 260 -17.80 -2.09 -25.11
CA VAL A 260 -17.93 -3.18 -24.12
C VAL A 260 -18.72 -2.72 -22.89
N THR A 261 -18.58 -1.45 -22.52
CA THR A 261 -19.26 -0.84 -21.37
C THR A 261 -19.89 0.51 -21.76
N PRO A 262 -21.01 0.49 -22.50
CA PRO A 262 -21.62 1.69 -23.07
C PRO A 262 -22.09 2.73 -22.03
N HIS A 263 -22.27 2.34 -20.77
CA HIS A 263 -22.75 3.24 -19.72
C HIS A 263 -21.64 3.94 -18.92
N LEU A 264 -20.37 3.55 -19.10
CA LEU A 264 -19.23 4.15 -18.37
C LEU A 264 -18.65 5.40 -19.03
N ALA A 265 -18.69 5.49 -20.37
CA ALA A 265 -18.11 6.58 -21.16
C ALA A 265 -16.65 6.88 -20.77
N TRP A 266 -15.73 5.96 -21.05
CA TRP A 266 -14.35 5.93 -20.54
C TRP A 266 -13.57 7.24 -20.74
N ALA A 267 -13.73 7.92 -21.88
CA ALA A 267 -13.07 9.20 -22.11
C ALA A 267 -13.52 10.27 -21.10
N ALA A 268 -14.82 10.32 -20.78
CA ALA A 268 -15.36 11.22 -19.77
C ALA A 268 -14.98 10.78 -18.37
N LEU A 269 -15.10 9.48 -18.07
CA LEU A 269 -14.75 8.92 -16.77
C LEU A 269 -13.28 9.18 -16.41
N LEU A 270 -12.34 8.93 -17.33
CA LEU A 270 -10.91 9.15 -17.11
C LEU A 270 -10.60 10.62 -16.87
N ARG A 271 -11.18 11.51 -17.68
CA ARG A 271 -11.01 12.97 -17.51
C ARG A 271 -11.53 13.42 -16.15
N ASP A 272 -12.74 13.00 -15.78
CA ASP A 272 -13.40 13.41 -14.54
C ASP A 272 -12.74 12.75 -13.30
N ALA A 273 -12.07 11.60 -13.47
CA ALA A 273 -11.19 10.98 -12.50
C ALA A 273 -9.85 11.72 -12.33
N GLY A 274 -9.52 12.68 -13.21
CA GLY A 274 -8.27 13.44 -13.20
C GLY A 274 -7.10 12.73 -13.89
N ALA A 275 -7.36 11.74 -14.74
CA ALA A 275 -6.33 11.10 -15.53
C ALA A 275 -5.82 12.04 -16.65
N PRO A 276 -4.52 11.97 -17.00
CA PRO A 276 -4.02 12.60 -18.22
C PRO A 276 -4.74 12.06 -19.46
N ALA A 277 -4.82 12.87 -20.53
CA ALA A 277 -5.40 12.45 -21.79
C ALA A 277 -4.69 11.18 -22.33
N THR A 278 -5.48 10.20 -22.76
CA THR A 278 -5.02 8.92 -23.31
C THR A 278 -6.03 8.41 -24.33
N ASP A 279 -5.55 7.71 -25.34
CA ASP A 279 -6.39 7.11 -26.39
C ASP A 279 -6.68 5.62 -26.13
N SER A 280 -6.07 5.03 -25.11
CA SER A 280 -6.20 3.62 -24.79
C SER A 280 -6.25 3.35 -23.28
N ILE A 281 -6.83 2.19 -22.95
CA ILE A 281 -6.96 1.66 -21.60
C ILE A 281 -6.72 0.16 -21.61
N ASN A 282 -6.19 -0.38 -20.52
CA ASN A 282 -6.19 -1.82 -20.26
C ASN A 282 -7.41 -2.20 -19.41
N ILE A 283 -8.32 -2.99 -19.97
CA ILE A 283 -9.44 -3.58 -19.21
C ILE A 283 -9.01 -4.96 -18.73
N ALA A 284 -8.58 -5.07 -17.47
CA ALA A 284 -7.93 -6.30 -17.00
C ALA A 284 -8.87 -7.52 -17.04
N GLN A 285 -10.14 -7.37 -16.63
CA GLN A 285 -11.12 -8.48 -16.65
C GLN A 285 -12.39 -8.09 -17.43
N PRO A 286 -12.42 -8.20 -18.77
CA PRO A 286 -13.54 -7.75 -19.60
C PRO A 286 -14.91 -8.33 -19.20
N ARG A 287 -14.95 -9.60 -18.79
CA ARG A 287 -16.19 -10.26 -18.31
C ARG A 287 -16.80 -9.57 -17.10
N PHE A 288 -15.95 -9.13 -16.16
CA PHE A 288 -16.39 -8.36 -14.99
C PHE A 288 -17.00 -7.02 -15.42
N PHE A 289 -16.31 -6.30 -16.31
CA PHE A 289 -16.77 -4.98 -16.77
C PHE A 289 -18.07 -5.04 -17.57
N HIS A 290 -18.26 -6.06 -18.42
CA HIS A 290 -19.53 -6.31 -19.09
C HIS A 290 -20.68 -6.53 -18.09
N ALA A 291 -20.45 -7.35 -17.05
CA ALA A 291 -21.45 -7.59 -16.02
C ALA A 291 -21.74 -6.33 -15.18
N ALA A 292 -20.70 -5.57 -14.81
CA ALA A 292 -20.84 -4.32 -14.08
C ALA A 292 -21.67 -3.30 -14.88
N ASP A 293 -21.38 -3.13 -16.17
CA ASP A 293 -22.15 -2.27 -17.07
C ASP A 293 -23.61 -2.70 -17.19
N SER A 294 -23.86 -4.01 -17.35
CA SER A 294 -25.23 -4.56 -17.38
C SER A 294 -26.00 -4.28 -16.09
N LEU A 295 -25.33 -4.34 -14.93
CA LEU A 295 -25.95 -4.04 -13.63
C LEU A 295 -26.28 -2.55 -13.46
N MET A 296 -25.57 -1.64 -14.15
CA MET A 296 -25.86 -0.19 -14.08
C MET A 296 -27.26 0.16 -14.60
N THR A 297 -27.85 -0.68 -15.46
CA THR A 297 -29.20 -0.49 -16.00
C THR A 297 -30.22 -1.48 -15.42
N ALA A 298 -29.81 -2.70 -15.12
CA ALA A 298 -30.70 -3.73 -14.58
C ALA A 298 -31.07 -3.52 -13.10
N VAL A 299 -30.17 -2.93 -12.31
CA VAL A 299 -30.38 -2.74 -10.87
C VAL A 299 -31.00 -1.36 -10.61
N PRO A 300 -32.03 -1.26 -9.75
CA PRO A 300 -32.64 0.02 -9.42
C PRO A 300 -31.61 1.04 -8.92
N LEU A 301 -31.70 2.29 -9.37
CA LEU A 301 -30.78 3.36 -8.95
C LEU A 301 -30.80 3.59 -7.42
N GLY A 302 -31.92 3.26 -6.74
CA GLY A 302 -31.99 3.26 -5.28
C GLY A 302 -30.93 2.35 -4.63
N ASP A 303 -30.69 1.18 -5.21
CA ASP A 303 -29.71 0.21 -4.69
C ASP A 303 -28.28 0.65 -5.00
N TRP A 304 -28.05 1.26 -6.16
CA TRP A 304 -26.77 1.91 -6.46
C TRP A 304 -26.46 3.06 -5.50
N ARG A 305 -27.45 3.87 -5.13
CA ARG A 305 -27.29 4.93 -4.12
C ARG A 305 -26.99 4.35 -2.73
N ALA A 306 -27.63 3.25 -2.35
CA ALA A 306 -27.33 2.54 -1.10
C ALA A 306 -25.89 1.97 -1.11
N TYR A 307 -25.51 1.28 -2.19
CA TYR A 307 -24.18 0.73 -2.42
C TYR A 307 -23.07 1.78 -2.32
N LEU A 308 -23.19 2.89 -3.04
CA LEU A 308 -22.17 3.95 -3.03
C LEU A 308 -22.08 4.65 -1.67
N ARG A 309 -23.23 4.92 -1.03
CA ARG A 309 -23.30 5.52 0.31
C ARG A 309 -22.61 4.63 1.35
N TRP A 310 -22.87 3.34 1.29
CA TRP A 310 -22.20 2.34 2.12
C TRP A 310 -20.68 2.34 1.89
N HIS A 311 -20.23 2.14 0.65
CA HIS A 311 -18.80 2.06 0.34
C HIS A 311 -18.04 3.34 0.71
N PHE A 312 -18.63 4.50 0.46
CA PHE A 312 -18.04 5.78 0.82
C PHE A 312 -17.93 5.95 2.34
N ALA A 313 -18.98 5.63 3.10
CA ALA A 313 -18.95 5.71 4.55
C ALA A 313 -17.99 4.68 5.18
N SER A 314 -17.98 3.45 4.67
CA SER A 314 -17.06 2.39 5.12
C SER A 314 -15.59 2.78 4.88
N HIS A 315 -15.27 3.38 3.72
CA HIS A 315 -13.94 3.88 3.40
C HIS A 315 -13.42 4.90 4.44
N LEU A 316 -14.30 5.74 4.96
CA LEU A 316 -13.96 6.80 5.90
C LEU A 316 -14.21 6.44 7.37
N ALA A 317 -14.91 5.33 7.65
CA ALA A 317 -15.31 4.91 8.99
C ALA A 317 -14.18 4.95 10.04
N PRO A 318 -12.93 4.52 9.74
CA PRO A 318 -11.84 4.57 10.72
C PRO A 318 -11.44 5.98 11.20
N TRP A 319 -11.92 7.03 10.51
CA TRP A 319 -11.54 8.44 10.70
C TRP A 319 -12.72 9.34 11.15
N LEU A 320 -13.89 8.76 11.38
CA LEU A 320 -15.09 9.46 11.85
C LEU A 320 -15.20 9.38 13.39
N SER A 321 -16.39 9.63 13.93
CA SER A 321 -16.69 9.43 15.35
C SER A 321 -16.65 7.96 15.76
N SER A 322 -16.55 7.72 17.08
CA SER A 322 -16.40 6.39 17.68
C SER A 322 -17.44 5.38 17.19
N PRO A 323 -18.75 5.70 17.02
CA PRO A 323 -19.72 4.74 16.51
C PRO A 323 -19.37 4.12 15.15
N PHE A 324 -18.77 4.89 14.24
CA PHE A 324 -18.31 4.38 12.93
C PHE A 324 -17.05 3.54 13.06
N VAL A 325 -16.11 4.00 13.90
CA VAL A 325 -14.85 3.29 14.18
C VAL A 325 -15.15 1.93 14.81
N ASP A 326 -16.08 1.89 15.76
CA ASP A 326 -16.51 0.68 16.47
C ASP A 326 -17.22 -0.29 15.54
N ALA A 327 -18.14 0.19 14.69
CA ALA A 327 -18.81 -0.66 13.71
C ALA A 327 -17.80 -1.30 12.74
N SER A 328 -16.85 -0.52 12.24
CA SER A 328 -15.76 -1.03 11.40
C SER A 328 -14.90 -2.05 12.13
N PHE A 329 -14.54 -1.77 13.39
CA PHE A 329 -13.74 -2.68 14.19
C PHE A 329 -14.46 -3.99 14.49
N GLN A 330 -15.75 -3.99 14.82
CA GLN A 330 -16.51 -5.22 15.04
C GLN A 330 -16.49 -6.14 13.81
N PHE A 331 -16.63 -5.57 12.61
CA PHE A 331 -16.47 -6.34 11.39
C PHE A 331 -15.04 -6.87 11.21
N GLN A 332 -14.03 -6.06 11.52
CA GLN A 332 -12.63 -6.54 11.50
C GLN A 332 -12.41 -7.70 12.47
N ARG A 333 -12.99 -7.68 13.68
CA ARG A 333 -12.92 -8.79 14.63
C ARG A 333 -13.49 -10.08 14.03
N ALA A 334 -14.65 -9.99 13.38
CA ALA A 334 -15.25 -11.13 12.69
C ALA A 334 -14.37 -11.64 11.52
N LEU A 335 -13.70 -10.72 10.82
CA LEU A 335 -12.92 -11.03 9.61
C LEU A 335 -11.57 -11.67 9.91
N ILE A 336 -10.81 -11.12 10.86
CA ILE A 336 -9.41 -11.50 11.11
C ILE A 336 -9.16 -11.99 12.54
N GLY A 337 -10.19 -12.07 13.40
CA GLY A 337 -10.08 -12.65 14.75
C GLY A 337 -9.33 -11.78 15.77
N VAL A 338 -9.07 -10.51 15.45
CA VAL A 338 -8.42 -9.58 16.38
C VAL A 338 -9.33 -9.33 17.60
N LYS A 339 -8.76 -9.20 18.80
CA LYS A 339 -9.52 -9.02 20.05
C LYS A 339 -9.69 -7.56 20.41
N GLU A 340 -8.64 -6.75 20.23
CA GLU A 340 -8.61 -5.34 20.60
C GLU A 340 -8.24 -4.42 19.43
N GLN A 341 -8.71 -3.18 19.48
CA GLN A 341 -8.36 -2.21 18.46
C GLN A 341 -6.98 -1.62 18.76
N GLN A 342 -6.16 -1.48 17.72
CA GLN A 342 -4.88 -0.79 17.87
C GLN A 342 -5.07 0.64 18.42
N PRO A 343 -4.19 1.08 19.34
CA PRO A 343 -4.22 2.44 19.87
C PRO A 343 -4.23 3.50 18.76
N ARG A 344 -4.94 4.61 18.99
CA ARG A 344 -5.13 5.66 17.98
C ARG A 344 -3.83 6.17 17.38
N TRP A 345 -2.79 6.39 18.19
CA TRP A 345 -1.47 6.83 17.70
C TRP A 345 -0.88 5.88 16.66
N LYS A 346 -1.06 4.56 16.84
CA LYS A 346 -0.55 3.54 15.92
C LYS A 346 -1.32 3.57 14.61
N ARG A 347 -2.65 3.67 14.66
CA ARG A 347 -3.51 3.85 13.48
C ARG A 347 -3.21 5.14 12.72
N CYS A 348 -3.01 6.25 13.43
CA CYS A 348 -2.66 7.54 12.84
C CYS A 348 -1.25 7.55 12.24
N LEU A 349 -0.30 6.89 12.88
CA LEU A 349 1.04 6.71 12.34
C LEU A 349 1.02 5.88 11.06
N GLN A 350 0.26 4.78 11.03
CA GLN A 350 0.09 3.96 9.82
C GLN A 350 -0.57 4.76 8.70
N ALA A 351 -1.58 5.58 9.01
CA ALA A 351 -2.19 6.48 8.03
C ALA A 351 -1.18 7.51 7.49
N ALA A 352 -0.37 8.11 8.36
CA ALA A 352 0.66 9.06 7.97
C ALA A 352 1.72 8.39 7.08
N ASN A 353 2.14 7.18 7.43
CA ASN A 353 3.07 6.39 6.62
C ASN A 353 2.48 5.99 5.26
N ALA A 354 1.19 5.66 5.20
CA ALA A 354 0.52 5.36 3.93
C ALA A 354 0.45 6.59 3.00
N MET A 355 0.25 7.79 3.56
CA MET A 355 0.07 9.04 2.79
C MET A 355 1.37 9.75 2.47
N MET A 356 2.31 9.70 3.41
CA MET A 356 3.53 10.49 3.42
C MET A 356 4.73 9.60 3.78
N GLY A 357 4.75 8.35 3.28
CA GLY A 357 5.76 7.34 3.57
C GLY A 357 7.19 7.78 3.26
N ASP A 358 7.39 8.51 2.16
CA ASP A 358 8.73 9.03 1.82
C ASP A 358 9.17 10.12 2.81
N ALA A 359 8.25 10.97 3.26
CA ALA A 359 8.54 12.02 4.24
C ALA A 359 8.91 11.41 5.61
N ILE A 360 8.10 10.46 6.08
CA ILE A 360 8.37 9.79 7.36
C ILE A 360 9.63 8.93 7.28
N GLY A 361 9.88 8.30 6.13
CA GLY A 361 11.08 7.52 5.84
C GLY A 361 12.34 8.37 5.88
N GLN A 362 12.34 9.57 5.29
CA GLN A 362 13.46 10.50 5.38
C GLN A 362 13.76 10.89 6.83
N ALA A 363 12.73 11.19 7.62
CA ALA A 363 12.89 11.52 9.04
C ALA A 363 13.44 10.33 9.85
N TYR A 364 12.96 9.12 9.58
CA TYR A 364 13.43 7.89 10.22
C TYR A 364 14.89 7.59 9.87
N VAL A 365 15.26 7.58 8.58
CA VAL A 365 16.61 7.28 8.10
C VAL A 365 17.64 8.22 8.69
N LYS A 366 17.33 9.52 8.83
CA LYS A 366 18.20 10.51 9.48
C LYS A 366 18.57 10.13 10.92
N GLN A 367 17.69 9.41 11.62
CA GLN A 367 17.88 9.03 13.02
C GLN A 367 18.48 7.63 13.19
N THR A 368 18.19 6.69 12.29
CA THR A 368 18.45 5.26 12.53
C THR A 368 19.40 4.58 11.56
N PHE A 369 19.65 5.17 10.38
CA PHE A 369 20.36 4.48 9.30
C PHE A 369 21.75 5.07 9.06
N THR A 370 22.78 4.22 9.12
CA THR A 370 24.18 4.65 8.99
C THR A 370 24.76 4.35 7.61
N ALA A 371 25.76 5.13 7.19
CA ALA A 371 26.49 4.87 5.95
C ALA A 371 27.15 3.48 5.93
N ASP A 372 27.55 2.98 7.10
CA ASP A 372 28.16 1.65 7.22
C ASP A 372 27.14 0.52 7.06
N ALA A 373 25.93 0.67 7.62
CA ALA A 373 24.82 -0.25 7.34
C ALA A 373 24.48 -0.28 5.85
N ARG A 374 24.48 0.88 5.18
CA ARG A 374 24.30 0.97 3.72
C ARG A 374 25.37 0.18 2.96
N ARG A 375 26.64 0.37 3.30
CA ARG A 375 27.74 -0.36 2.64
C ARG A 375 27.64 -1.87 2.83
N ARG A 376 27.34 -2.34 4.05
CA ARG A 376 27.14 -3.78 4.32
C ARG A 376 25.98 -4.36 3.50
N ALA A 377 24.84 -3.67 3.48
CA ALA A 377 23.67 -4.13 2.74
C ALA A 377 23.94 -4.19 1.23
N LEU A 378 24.64 -3.21 0.66
CA LEU A 378 25.03 -3.22 -0.76
C LEU A 378 25.95 -4.40 -1.09
N ARG A 379 26.97 -4.66 -0.26
CA ARG A 379 27.84 -5.83 -0.45
C ARG A 379 27.06 -7.14 -0.44
N MET A 380 26.15 -7.33 0.53
CA MET A 380 25.28 -8.51 0.56
C MET A 380 24.43 -8.66 -0.70
N VAL A 381 23.93 -7.56 -1.27
CA VAL A 381 23.18 -7.59 -2.54
C VAL A 381 24.08 -8.00 -3.69
N ASP A 382 25.28 -7.45 -3.78
CA ASP A 382 26.26 -7.78 -4.81
C ASP A 382 26.65 -9.27 -4.73
N ASP A 383 26.91 -9.78 -3.52
CA ASP A 383 27.25 -11.18 -3.25
C ASP A 383 26.10 -12.13 -3.65
N LEU A 384 24.84 -11.74 -3.37
CA LEU A 384 23.66 -12.53 -3.76
C LEU A 384 23.46 -12.55 -5.28
N ILE A 385 23.69 -11.43 -5.98
CA ILE A 385 23.62 -11.36 -7.43
C ILE A 385 24.68 -12.28 -8.04
N ALA A 386 25.92 -12.21 -7.55
CA ALA A 386 27.01 -13.06 -8.02
C ALA A 386 26.67 -14.55 -7.84
N ALA A 387 26.16 -14.96 -6.68
CA ALA A 387 25.75 -16.33 -6.42
C ALA A 387 24.61 -16.81 -7.34
N LEU A 388 23.64 -15.94 -7.64
CA LEU A 388 22.55 -16.26 -8.57
C LEU A 388 23.05 -16.40 -10.01
N ASP A 389 23.96 -15.52 -10.45
CA ASP A 389 24.56 -15.58 -11.78
C ASP A 389 25.34 -16.90 -11.97
N GLU A 390 26.10 -17.32 -10.96
CA GLU A 390 26.79 -18.61 -10.96
C GLU A 390 25.81 -19.79 -11.04
N GLY A 391 24.73 -19.76 -10.25
CA GLY A 391 23.69 -20.79 -10.23
C GLY A 391 22.95 -20.93 -11.55
N VAL A 392 22.58 -19.79 -12.17
CA VAL A 392 21.90 -19.77 -13.49
C VAL A 392 22.85 -20.20 -14.61
N ALA A 393 24.14 -19.86 -14.53
CA ALA A 393 25.13 -20.28 -15.50
C ALA A 393 25.33 -21.81 -15.57
N HIS A 394 24.94 -22.54 -14.51
CA HIS A 394 25.03 -24.00 -14.45
C HIS A 394 23.93 -24.72 -15.26
N ASP A 395 22.82 -24.06 -15.60
CA ASP A 395 21.74 -24.60 -16.45
C ASP A 395 21.98 -24.26 -17.93
N ARG A 396 22.51 -25.22 -18.69
CA ARG A 396 22.88 -25.06 -20.11
C ARG A 396 21.71 -24.66 -21.02
N SER A 397 20.46 -24.97 -20.64
CA SER A 397 19.28 -24.74 -21.48
C SER A 397 18.75 -23.29 -21.38
N HIS A 398 19.00 -22.62 -20.26
CA HIS A 398 18.59 -21.23 -20.02
C HIS A 398 19.63 -20.18 -20.44
N ARG A 399 20.85 -20.63 -20.75
CA ARG A 399 22.03 -19.80 -21.03
C ARG A 399 21.85 -18.76 -22.15
N GLN A 400 21.04 -19.04 -23.17
CA GLN A 400 20.86 -18.10 -24.29
C GLN A 400 19.75 -17.07 -24.08
N ARG A 401 18.75 -17.33 -23.22
CA ARG A 401 17.64 -16.38 -22.98
C ARG A 401 17.86 -15.50 -21.75
N LEU A 402 18.45 -16.04 -20.69
CA LEU A 402 18.67 -15.28 -19.43
C LEU A 402 19.86 -14.33 -19.51
N VAL A 403 20.93 -14.69 -20.21
CA VAL A 403 22.10 -13.79 -20.39
C VAL A 403 21.69 -12.50 -21.12
N GLN A 404 20.72 -12.56 -22.03
CA GLN A 404 20.21 -11.38 -22.72
C GLN A 404 19.32 -10.49 -21.81
N LEU A 405 18.63 -11.08 -20.82
CA LEU A 405 17.81 -10.37 -19.83
C LEU A 405 18.64 -9.72 -18.72
N VAL A 406 19.66 -10.43 -18.20
CA VAL A 406 20.56 -9.93 -17.15
C VAL A 406 21.43 -8.80 -17.68
N LEU A 407 21.95 -8.92 -18.91
CA LEU A 407 22.72 -7.84 -19.58
C LEU A 407 21.87 -6.61 -19.94
N GLN A 408 20.53 -6.75 -20.03
CA GLN A 408 19.66 -5.65 -20.45
C GLN A 408 19.03 -4.83 -19.33
N ARG A 409 19.04 -5.24 -18.04
CA ARG A 409 18.68 -4.36 -16.90
C ARG A 409 18.79 -5.07 -15.54
N HIS A 410 19.89 -4.82 -14.85
CA HIS A 410 19.86 -4.61 -13.40
C HIS A 410 20.60 -3.31 -13.07
N HIS A 411 19.96 -2.18 -13.37
CA HIS A 411 20.23 -1.01 -12.54
C HIS A 411 19.44 -1.19 -11.26
N VAL A 412 20.09 -1.77 -10.23
CA VAL A 412 19.74 -1.39 -8.86
C VAL A 412 19.96 0.12 -8.82
N PRO A 413 18.97 0.95 -8.47
CA PRO A 413 19.16 2.39 -8.42
C PRO A 413 20.32 2.73 -7.46
N GLY A 414 21.50 2.98 -8.02
CA GLY A 414 22.70 3.42 -7.31
C GLY A 414 22.68 4.92 -6.98
N GLY A 415 21.49 5.53 -6.92
CA GLY A 415 21.26 6.91 -6.48
C GLY A 415 20.43 6.90 -5.21
N ASP A 416 20.80 7.72 -4.23
CA ASP A 416 20.17 7.95 -2.91
C ASP A 416 18.97 7.05 -2.54
N PRO A 417 19.12 6.12 -1.58
CA PRO A 417 17.99 5.41 -1.01
C PRO A 417 17.57 6.06 0.31
N PRO A 418 16.58 6.95 0.32
CA PRO A 418 15.63 7.01 1.42
C PRO A 418 14.30 6.47 0.89
N GLY A 419 14.02 5.18 1.08
CA GLY A 419 12.66 4.66 0.88
C GLY A 419 12.49 3.28 0.23
N ALA A 420 13.56 2.64 -0.26
CA ALA A 420 13.41 1.35 -0.95
C ALA A 420 13.50 0.15 0.01
N VAL A 421 12.55 0.00 0.95
CA VAL A 421 11.92 -1.26 1.43
C VAL A 421 10.81 -0.85 2.41
N LEU A 422 9.63 -0.51 1.87
CA LEU A 422 8.31 -0.61 2.51
C LEU A 422 7.26 -0.44 1.38
N ARG A 423 7.29 -1.33 0.38
CA ARG A 423 6.22 -1.41 -0.61
C ARG A 423 5.08 -2.25 -0.05
N SER A 424 4.13 -1.59 0.62
CA SER A 424 2.75 -2.06 0.67
C SER A 424 2.00 -1.46 -0.52
N ARG A 425 1.35 -2.32 -1.30
CA ARG A 425 0.47 -1.93 -2.41
C ARG A 425 -0.75 -1.19 -1.85
N GLY A 426 -0.99 0.03 -2.31
CA GLY A 426 -2.27 0.71 -2.10
C GLY A 426 -2.19 2.21 -2.41
N GLY A 427 -2.73 2.60 -3.57
CA GLY A 427 -3.26 3.93 -3.89
C GLY A 427 -2.39 5.17 -3.61
N ARG A 428 -1.89 5.80 -4.67
CA ARG A 428 -1.49 7.23 -4.61
C ARG A 428 -2.72 8.04 -4.19
N ARG A 429 -2.77 8.51 -2.94
CA ARG A 429 -3.87 9.36 -2.46
C ARG A 429 -3.60 10.82 -2.85
N GLY A 430 -4.60 11.39 -3.51
CA GLY A 430 -4.62 12.75 -4.02
C GLY A 430 -4.56 13.81 -2.91
N GLU A 431 -4.02 14.96 -3.29
CA GLU A 431 -3.73 16.11 -2.46
C GLU A 431 -4.99 16.73 -1.83
N LEU A 432 -4.99 16.90 -0.51
CA LEU A 432 -5.89 17.82 0.18
C LEU A 432 -5.29 19.23 0.13
N ARG A 433 -5.81 20.09 -0.75
CA ARG A 433 -5.77 21.55 -0.59
C ARG A 433 -7.19 22.12 -0.66
N ARG A 434 -7.61 22.76 0.43
CA ARG A 434 -8.69 23.76 0.52
C ARG A 434 -8.07 24.95 1.29
N HIS A 435 -8.35 26.24 1.07
CA HIS A 435 -9.34 26.99 0.28
C HIS A 435 -8.73 28.38 -0.03
N GLY A 436 -9.19 29.03 -1.11
CA GLY A 436 -9.00 30.46 -1.36
C GLY A 436 -9.84 30.91 -2.55
N ARG A 437 -10.68 31.94 -2.36
CA ARG A 437 -11.78 32.40 -3.21
C ARG A 437 -11.31 33.21 -4.45
N ARG A 438 -12.22 33.27 -5.45
CA ARG A 438 -12.38 34.29 -6.53
C ARG A 438 -11.25 34.39 -7.57
N ASP A 439 -11.48 33.91 -8.79
CA ASP A 439 -11.90 34.75 -9.93
C ASP A 439 -12.08 33.91 -11.21
N ARG A 440 -12.97 34.40 -12.08
CA ARG A 440 -13.35 33.85 -13.40
C ARG A 440 -12.44 34.44 -14.52
N PRO A 441 -12.55 33.97 -15.78
CA PRO A 441 -11.43 33.62 -16.65
C PRO A 441 -10.90 34.79 -17.50
N ARG A 442 -9.68 34.64 -18.01
CA ARG A 442 -9.24 35.30 -19.24
C ARG A 442 -8.53 34.29 -20.15
N ASP A 443 -9.07 34.19 -21.36
CA ASP A 443 -8.49 33.59 -22.55
C ASP A 443 -7.14 34.24 -22.92
N ASP A 444 -6.18 33.46 -23.43
CA ASP A 444 -5.69 33.55 -24.82
C ASP A 444 -4.66 32.40 -25.10
N PRO A 445 -4.54 31.90 -26.36
CA PRO A 445 -3.95 30.60 -26.71
C PRO A 445 -2.52 30.69 -27.30
N ARG A 446 -2.02 29.53 -27.76
CA ARG A 446 -0.71 29.19 -28.41
C ARG A 446 0.28 28.64 -27.38
N LEU A 447 0.90 27.46 -27.53
CA LEU A 447 1.24 26.64 -28.68
C LEU A 447 1.41 25.18 -28.24
N ARG A 448 0.97 24.26 -29.10
CA ARG A 448 1.23 22.82 -29.09
C ARG A 448 2.73 22.50 -29.03
N ARG A 449 3.13 21.51 -28.21
CA ARG A 449 4.03 20.41 -28.62
C ARG A 449 3.97 19.24 -27.64
N SER A 450 3.97 18.05 -28.24
CA SER A 450 4.07 16.69 -27.70
C SER A 450 4.91 16.56 -26.41
N GLY A 451 4.38 15.78 -25.46
CA GLY A 451 5.00 15.56 -24.15
C GLY A 451 6.43 15.01 -24.20
N PRO A 452 7.26 15.29 -23.18
CA PRO A 452 8.64 14.84 -23.17
C PRO A 452 8.74 13.34 -22.82
N PRO A 453 9.71 12.60 -23.39
CA PRO A 453 10.11 11.30 -22.86
C PRO A 453 10.62 11.47 -21.42
N VAL A 454 10.43 10.43 -20.59
CA VAL A 454 10.96 10.35 -19.22
C VAL A 454 12.46 10.66 -19.24
N ARG A 455 12.84 11.89 -18.88
CA ARG A 455 14.24 12.30 -18.77
C ARG A 455 14.88 11.57 -17.59
N ARG A 456 15.85 10.71 -17.88
CA ARG A 456 16.91 10.37 -16.91
C ARG A 456 17.89 11.53 -16.85
N ARG A 457 18.12 12.11 -15.68
CA ARG A 457 19.16 13.11 -15.41
C ARG A 457 20.33 12.43 -14.69
N GLY A 458 21.56 12.66 -15.17
CA GLY A 458 22.80 12.39 -14.43
C GLY A 458 23.76 11.38 -15.08
N GLN A 459 24.53 11.81 -16.09
CA GLN A 459 25.84 11.23 -16.40
C GLN A 459 26.82 12.40 -16.59
N PRO A 460 27.99 12.42 -15.92
CA PRO A 460 29.10 13.26 -16.33
C PRO A 460 29.82 12.67 -17.55
N ALA A 461 30.49 13.58 -18.25
CA ALA A 461 31.10 13.48 -19.55
C ALA A 461 32.05 12.29 -19.77
N ARG A 462 32.06 11.82 -21.01
CA ARG A 462 33.13 11.01 -21.61
C ARG A 462 34.47 11.74 -21.49
N LEU A 463 35.51 11.01 -21.10
CA LEU A 463 36.85 11.18 -21.65
C LEU A 463 37.13 9.93 -22.50
N VAL A 464 37.36 10.18 -23.78
CA VAL A 464 37.83 9.21 -24.77
C VAL A 464 39.36 9.24 -24.72
N ASP A 465 39.99 8.07 -24.63
CA ASP A 465 41.28 7.82 -25.29
C ASP A 465 41.24 6.40 -25.88
N PRO A 466 41.45 6.23 -27.20
CA PRO A 466 41.41 4.93 -27.85
C PRO A 466 42.81 4.33 -27.92
N ARG A 467 43.01 3.10 -27.41
CA ARG A 467 44.02 2.18 -27.98
C ARG A 467 43.94 0.76 -27.41
N ARG A 468 43.98 -0.18 -28.37
CA ARG A 468 44.46 -1.58 -28.32
C ARG A 468 43.53 -2.67 -27.78
N ARG A 469 42.84 -3.31 -28.75
CA ARG A 469 42.74 -4.78 -28.82
C ARG A 469 44.15 -5.39 -28.95
N PRO A 470 44.35 -6.61 -28.43
CA PRO A 470 44.62 -7.74 -29.33
C PRO A 470 43.70 -8.92 -28.99
N ALA A 471 42.98 -9.46 -29.96
CA ALA A 471 43.42 -10.54 -30.85
C ALA A 471 43.29 -11.91 -30.17
N LEU A 472 42.26 -12.63 -30.62
CA LEU A 472 42.14 -14.08 -30.54
C LEU A 472 43.44 -14.75 -30.99
N GLN A 473 44.00 -15.62 -30.15
CA GLN A 473 44.83 -16.72 -30.63
C GLN A 473 44.20 -18.05 -30.24
N ARG A 474 44.00 -18.84 -31.29
CA ARG A 474 43.63 -20.25 -31.29
C ARG A 474 44.74 -21.07 -30.63
N ALA A 475 44.36 -22.02 -29.79
CA ALA A 475 45.12 -23.26 -29.64
C ALA A 475 44.16 -24.42 -29.90
N ARG A 476 44.41 -25.13 -31.01
CA ARG A 476 43.84 -26.45 -31.32
C ARG A 476 44.77 -27.51 -30.72
N GLY A 477 44.19 -28.54 -30.13
CA GLY A 477 44.56 -29.94 -30.41
C GLY A 477 45.35 -30.72 -29.36
N ALA A 478 44.65 -31.64 -28.68
CA ALA A 478 45.02 -33.05 -28.37
C ALA A 478 43.86 -33.62 -27.50
N ARG A 479 42.93 -34.44 -27.99
CA ARG A 479 42.94 -35.92 -28.22
C ARG A 479 43.47 -36.77 -27.04
N GLY A 480 42.65 -37.76 -26.63
CA GLY A 480 42.98 -38.92 -25.76
C GLY A 480 42.33 -38.83 -24.38
N GLU A 481 41.19 -39.51 -24.13
CA GLU A 481 41.10 -40.78 -23.36
C GLU A 481 41.50 -40.61 -21.87
N THR A 482 40.74 -40.99 -20.84
CA THR A 482 40.05 -42.26 -20.61
C THR A 482 39.11 -42.13 -19.40
N VAL A 483 38.00 -42.85 -19.44
CA VAL A 483 37.10 -43.18 -18.32
C VAL A 483 37.82 -44.06 -17.29
N ARG A 484 37.69 -43.79 -15.99
CA ARG A 484 37.52 -44.86 -14.97
C ARG A 484 36.97 -44.36 -13.64
N ARG A 485 35.84 -44.99 -13.27
CA ARG A 485 35.24 -45.06 -11.94
C ARG A 485 36.27 -45.51 -10.90
N LEU A 486 36.11 -45.07 -9.65
CA LEU A 486 36.33 -45.93 -8.48
C LEU A 486 35.38 -45.52 -7.35
N HIS A 487 34.53 -46.48 -7.01
CA HIS A 487 33.69 -46.53 -5.82
C HIS A 487 34.44 -47.38 -4.78
N ARG A 488 34.26 -47.03 -3.51
CA ARG A 488 34.49 -47.81 -2.28
C ARG A 488 35.93 -47.95 -1.76
N GLY A 489 36.20 -47.22 -0.68
CA GLY A 489 36.69 -47.73 0.59
C GLY A 489 35.80 -47.14 1.68
#